data_AF-A0A9J6D2P9-F1
#
_entry.id   AF-A0A9J6D2P9-F1
#
_cell.length_a   1.000
_cell.length_b   1.000
_cell.length_c   1.000
_cell.angle_alpha   90.00
_cell.angle_beta   90.00
_cell.angle_gamma   90.00
#
_symmetry.space_group_name_H-M   'P 1'
#
loop_
_entity.id
_entity.type
_entity.pdbx_description
1 polymer ?
#
loop_
_entity_poly.entity_id
_entity_poly.type
_entity_poly.pdbx_seq_one_letter_code
_entity_poly.pdbx_strand_id
1 'polypeptide(L)'
;MVRKFVLRGTPTLTSDAVPTILPNLPAYLSKQPTMKRNERKSKCDDDVPQQKKMRGEIAEVTDVDEPSNGSEVFAAATVAAVMEIEMPGKRWALHELYDADGVCFTSCSLDSLSGEFTVEKAVFFSANSVGALDSTTFVCGKQVAGASVTTIQDAITTLQEAHDMHMCKGAALRAESSLTTNLTIKLQGQIKCEGRAVHSTNCQGRETKEGMACVVCKYVRKALVRRQWRLKRRQGGSLNSHNVSSLCRSRVSKKLQACTRRNQRLLLKVDKLTLHIKKIKSECTATAGKVLAKR
;
A
#
# COMPACT_ATOMS: atom_id res chain seq x y z
N MET A 1 6.48 12.86 -34.59
CA MET A 1 7.33 13.60 -33.62
C MET A 1 8.33 12.64 -32.98
N VAL A 2 9.60 12.68 -33.39
CA VAL A 2 10.65 11.78 -32.88
C VAL A 2 11.31 12.43 -31.66
N ARG A 3 11.24 11.76 -30.50
CA ARG A 3 11.92 12.22 -29.27
C ARG A 3 13.41 11.87 -29.36
N LYS A 4 14.28 12.88 -29.50
CA LYS A 4 15.74 12.71 -29.35
C LYS A 4 16.08 12.35 -27.90
N PHE A 5 16.64 11.17 -27.70
CA PHE A 5 17.29 10.81 -26.44
C PHE A 5 18.65 11.50 -26.36
N VAL A 6 18.86 12.35 -25.34
CA VAL A 6 20.18 12.86 -24.99
C VAL A 6 20.82 11.87 -24.03
N LEU A 7 21.87 11.17 -24.47
CA LEU A 7 22.69 10.33 -23.62
C LEU A 7 23.42 11.22 -22.61
N ARG A 8 22.96 11.23 -21.36
CA ARG A 8 23.68 11.91 -20.27
C ARG A 8 24.80 10.97 -19.80
N GLY A 9 26.03 11.27 -20.22
CA GLY A 9 27.22 10.60 -19.72
C GLY A 9 27.35 10.77 -18.20
N THR A 10 27.91 9.78 -17.53
CA THR A 10 28.27 9.86 -16.10
C THR A 10 29.43 10.83 -15.93
N PRO A 11 29.29 11.92 -15.16
CA PRO A 11 30.39 12.83 -14.89
C PRO A 11 31.44 12.12 -14.03
N THR A 12 32.59 11.82 -14.61
CA THR A 12 33.79 11.35 -13.90
C THR A 12 34.67 12.55 -13.59
N LEU A 13 35.06 12.70 -12.33
CA LEU A 13 36.06 13.67 -11.91
C LEU A 13 37.41 13.32 -12.55
N THR A 14 38.11 14.32 -13.06
CA THR A 14 39.46 14.17 -13.62
C THR A 14 40.46 13.85 -12.51
N SER A 15 41.57 13.20 -12.84
CA SER A 15 42.58 12.71 -11.87
C SER A 15 43.30 13.82 -11.10
N ASP A 16 43.18 15.06 -11.57
CA ASP A 16 43.72 16.29 -10.99
C ASP A 16 42.67 17.09 -10.19
N ALA A 17 41.45 16.56 -10.04
CA ALA A 17 40.39 17.23 -9.31
C ALA A 17 40.72 17.31 -7.81
N VAL A 18 41.21 18.47 -7.38
CA VAL A 18 41.46 18.77 -5.96
C VAL A 18 40.11 19.06 -5.28
N PRO A 19 39.71 18.31 -4.24
CA PRO A 19 38.46 18.55 -3.54
C PRO A 19 38.45 19.97 -2.97
N THR A 20 37.51 20.80 -3.43
CA THR A 20 37.37 22.19 -2.99
C THR A 20 36.96 22.19 -1.52
N ILE A 21 37.91 22.40 -0.62
CA ILE A 21 37.63 22.63 0.79
C ILE A 21 37.08 24.05 0.89
N LEU A 22 35.75 24.17 0.99
CA LEU A 22 35.08 25.45 1.22
C LEU A 22 35.42 25.93 2.65
N PRO A 23 36.11 27.07 2.82
CA PRO A 23 36.65 27.48 4.11
C PRO A 23 35.59 27.87 5.16
N ASN A 24 34.31 27.95 4.78
CA ASN A 24 33.19 28.31 5.66
C ASN A 24 31.98 27.38 5.49
N LEU A 25 32.17 26.07 5.68
CA LEU A 25 31.07 25.11 5.65
C LEU A 25 30.30 25.15 6.99
N PRO A 26 28.97 25.34 7.00
CA PRO A 26 28.20 25.35 8.24
C PRO A 26 28.27 23.98 8.94
N ALA A 27 28.37 23.99 10.27
CA ALA A 27 28.72 22.83 11.11
C ALA A 27 27.82 21.59 10.97
N TYR A 28 26.64 21.71 10.34
CA TYR A 28 25.77 20.57 10.07
C TYR A 28 26.22 19.72 8.86
N LEU A 29 27.11 20.27 8.00
CA LEU A 29 27.70 19.60 6.83
C LEU A 29 29.11 19.06 7.09
N SER A 30 29.80 19.51 8.14
CA SER A 30 31.16 19.08 8.50
C SER A 30 31.22 17.79 9.32
N LYS A 31 30.12 17.02 9.38
CA LYS A 31 30.11 15.75 10.10
C LYS A 31 31.07 14.78 9.43
N GLN A 32 32.17 14.47 10.12
CA GLN A 32 33.09 13.44 9.68
C GLN A 32 32.30 12.15 9.41
N PRO A 33 32.48 11.52 8.22
CA PRO A 33 31.85 10.25 7.94
C PRO A 33 32.28 9.25 9.01
N THR A 34 31.31 8.63 9.68
CA THR A 34 31.56 7.60 10.69
C THR A 34 32.44 6.51 10.07
N MET A 35 33.49 6.14 10.79
CA MET A 35 34.56 5.23 10.39
C MET A 35 34.10 4.00 9.59
N LYS A 36 34.98 3.62 8.65
CA LYS A 36 34.91 2.48 7.73
C LYS A 36 34.11 1.30 8.30
N ARG A 37 33.07 0.91 7.56
CA ARG A 37 32.41 -0.39 7.71
C ARG A 37 33.45 -1.47 7.42
N ASN A 38 33.65 -2.39 8.36
CA ASN A 38 34.56 -3.53 8.20
C ASN A 38 34.30 -4.25 6.87
N GLU A 39 35.35 -4.37 6.07
CA GLU A 39 35.34 -5.18 4.86
C GLU A 39 35.04 -6.64 5.23
N ARG A 40 34.09 -7.23 4.50
CA ARG A 40 33.82 -8.66 4.61
C ARG A 40 35.04 -9.37 4.05
N LYS A 41 35.70 -10.19 4.86
CA LYS A 41 36.73 -11.13 4.42
C LYS A 41 36.15 -12.01 3.30
N SER A 42 36.54 -11.72 2.07
CA SER A 42 36.44 -12.65 0.95
C SER A 42 37.46 -13.76 1.19
N LYS A 43 37.02 -15.01 1.15
CA LYS A 43 37.94 -16.15 0.99
C LYS A 43 38.32 -16.23 -0.49
N CYS A 44 39.55 -15.83 -0.80
CA CYS A 44 40.38 -16.40 -1.88
C CYS A 44 40.96 -17.73 -1.34
N ASP A 45 41.15 -18.83 -2.06
CA ASP A 45 41.01 -19.20 -3.46
C ASP A 45 40.73 -20.71 -3.51
N ASP A 46 40.06 -21.19 -4.56
CA ASP A 46 40.46 -22.43 -5.24
C ASP A 46 39.96 -22.36 -6.70
N ASP A 47 40.89 -22.61 -7.60
CA ASP A 47 40.85 -22.44 -9.06
C ASP A 47 39.77 -23.26 -9.76
N VAL A 48 38.87 -22.62 -10.52
CA VAL A 48 38.33 -23.16 -11.78
C VAL A 48 37.96 -22.01 -12.73
N PRO A 49 38.50 -21.96 -13.97
CA PRO A 49 38.15 -20.92 -14.93
C PRO A 49 36.81 -21.25 -15.62
N GLN A 50 35.75 -20.50 -15.31
CA GLN A 50 34.52 -20.53 -16.10
C GLN A 50 34.56 -19.51 -17.23
N GLN A 51 34.50 -20.05 -18.45
CA GLN A 51 34.54 -19.35 -19.73
C GLN A 51 33.37 -18.36 -19.89
N LYS A 52 33.70 -17.13 -20.32
CA LYS A 52 32.75 -16.18 -20.89
C LYS A 52 32.17 -16.77 -22.18
N LYS A 53 30.89 -17.17 -22.18
CA LYS A 53 30.14 -17.33 -23.43
C LYS A 53 29.70 -15.96 -23.93
N MET A 54 30.25 -15.60 -25.09
CA MET A 54 29.84 -14.46 -25.91
C MET A 54 28.37 -14.60 -26.30
N ARG A 55 27.66 -13.48 -26.22
CA ARG A 55 26.30 -13.29 -26.74
C ARG A 55 26.44 -13.09 -28.26
N GLY A 56 26.18 -14.15 -29.01
CA GLY A 56 26.26 -14.16 -30.47
C GLY A 56 25.19 -13.31 -31.13
N GLU A 57 25.61 -12.66 -32.22
CA GLU A 57 24.81 -12.14 -33.31
C GLU A 57 23.74 -13.15 -33.78
N ILE A 58 22.55 -12.65 -34.06
CA ILE A 58 21.56 -13.37 -34.85
C ILE A 58 21.78 -12.93 -36.29
N ALA A 59 22.34 -13.84 -37.08
CA ALA A 59 22.39 -13.73 -38.52
C ALA A 59 20.99 -13.96 -39.11
N GLU A 60 20.69 -13.11 -40.08
CA GLU A 60 19.62 -13.18 -41.05
C GLU A 60 19.77 -14.46 -41.91
N VAL A 61 18.74 -15.31 -41.94
CA VAL A 61 18.52 -16.29 -43.01
C VAL A 61 17.02 -16.32 -43.29
N THR A 62 16.68 -15.85 -44.48
CA THR A 62 15.43 -16.06 -45.20
C THR A 62 15.35 -17.48 -45.75
N ASP A 63 14.23 -18.16 -45.54
CA ASP A 63 13.49 -18.98 -46.53
C ASP A 63 12.16 -19.41 -45.85
N VAL A 64 11.04 -18.79 -46.22
CA VAL A 64 10.01 -19.31 -47.14
C VAL A 64 9.45 -20.66 -46.69
N ASP A 65 8.37 -20.61 -45.90
CA ASP A 65 7.33 -21.62 -45.89
C ASP A 65 5.96 -20.92 -45.69
N GLU A 66 4.97 -21.40 -46.44
CA GLU A 66 3.63 -20.87 -46.64
C GLU A 66 2.88 -20.47 -45.36
N PRO A 67 2.08 -19.38 -45.36
CA PRO A 67 0.97 -19.27 -44.45
C PRO A 67 -0.12 -20.23 -44.93
N SER A 68 -0.19 -21.42 -44.32
CA SER A 68 -1.41 -22.22 -44.31
C SER A 68 -2.50 -21.34 -43.71
N ASN A 69 -3.32 -20.76 -44.58
CA ASN A 69 -4.42 -19.88 -44.24
C ASN A 69 -5.59 -20.75 -43.74
N GLY A 70 -5.35 -21.48 -42.64
CA GLY A 70 -6.39 -22.08 -41.83
C GLY A 70 -7.06 -20.94 -41.09
N SER A 71 -8.04 -20.31 -41.71
CA SER A 71 -9.00 -19.46 -41.02
C SER A 71 -9.80 -20.37 -40.09
N GLU A 72 -9.22 -20.76 -38.95
CA GLU A 72 -9.96 -21.32 -37.83
C GLU A 72 -11.00 -20.27 -37.45
N VAL A 73 -12.24 -20.51 -37.87
CA VAL A 73 -13.38 -19.68 -37.52
C VAL A 73 -13.63 -19.92 -36.03
N PHE A 74 -12.94 -19.17 -35.17
CA PHE A 74 -13.18 -19.23 -33.74
C PHE A 74 -14.62 -18.80 -33.48
N ALA A 75 -15.38 -19.68 -32.82
CA ALA A 75 -16.75 -19.39 -32.46
C ALA A 75 -16.81 -18.12 -31.60
N ALA A 76 -17.72 -17.22 -31.96
CA ALA A 76 -17.94 -15.97 -31.24
C ALA A 76 -18.35 -16.26 -29.78
N ALA A 77 -17.80 -15.51 -28.84
CA ALA A 77 -18.18 -15.63 -27.44
C ALA A 77 -19.61 -15.13 -27.23
N THR A 78 -20.47 -16.00 -26.70
CA THR A 78 -21.79 -15.64 -26.19
C THR A 78 -21.91 -16.09 -24.74
N VAL A 79 -22.83 -15.50 -23.96
CA VAL A 79 -23.05 -15.91 -22.57
C VAL A 79 -23.36 -17.40 -22.48
N ALA A 80 -24.21 -17.92 -23.37
CA ALA A 80 -24.56 -19.34 -23.44
C ALA A 80 -23.32 -20.22 -23.71
N ALA A 81 -22.48 -19.86 -24.67
CA ALA A 81 -21.26 -20.61 -24.96
C ALA A 81 -20.25 -20.57 -23.81
N VAL A 82 -20.20 -19.47 -23.04
CA VAL A 82 -19.34 -19.35 -21.87
C VAL A 82 -19.81 -20.27 -20.72
N MET A 83 -21.11 -20.52 -20.57
CA MET A 83 -21.64 -21.44 -19.55
C MET A 83 -21.16 -22.88 -19.73
N GLU A 84 -20.80 -23.26 -20.95
CA GLU A 84 -20.34 -24.62 -21.31
C GLU A 84 -18.82 -24.80 -21.12
N ILE A 85 -18.10 -23.75 -20.70
CA ILE A 85 -16.65 -23.83 -20.48
C ILE A 85 -16.31 -24.79 -19.33
N GLU A 86 -15.32 -25.66 -19.56
CA GLU A 86 -14.76 -26.51 -18.52
C GLU A 86 -14.11 -25.70 -17.40
N MET A 87 -14.37 -26.08 -16.16
CA MET A 87 -13.83 -25.39 -14.99
C MET A 87 -12.31 -25.58 -14.91
N PRO A 88 -11.51 -24.51 -14.64
CA PRO A 88 -10.05 -24.60 -14.58
C PRO A 88 -9.56 -25.40 -13.34
N GLY A 89 -10.46 -25.73 -12.41
CA GLY A 89 -10.14 -26.63 -11.31
C GLY A 89 -11.30 -26.90 -10.37
N LYS A 90 -11.12 -27.86 -9.46
CA LYS A 90 -12.16 -28.38 -8.56
C LYS A 90 -12.77 -27.38 -7.56
N ARG A 91 -12.14 -26.21 -7.39
CA ARG A 91 -12.58 -25.17 -6.45
C ARG A 91 -13.43 -24.09 -7.12
N TRP A 92 -13.66 -24.21 -8.44
CA TRP A 92 -14.45 -23.28 -9.21
C TRP A 92 -15.90 -23.75 -9.32
N ALA A 93 -16.82 -22.79 -9.27
CA ALA A 93 -18.24 -23.00 -9.48
C ALA A 93 -18.79 -21.93 -10.41
N LEU A 94 -19.77 -22.31 -11.24
CA LEU A 94 -20.53 -21.41 -12.08
C LEU A 94 -21.77 -20.92 -11.34
N HIS A 95 -22.04 -19.63 -11.45
CA HIS A 95 -23.24 -18.99 -10.95
C HIS A 95 -23.89 -18.17 -12.06
N GLU A 96 -25.14 -18.48 -12.35
CA GLU A 96 -26.02 -17.62 -13.14
C GLU A 96 -26.57 -16.52 -12.23
N LEU A 97 -26.47 -15.27 -12.67
CA LEU A 97 -26.97 -14.13 -11.89
C LEU A 97 -28.27 -13.64 -12.52
N TYR A 98 -29.39 -13.76 -11.81
CA TYR A 98 -30.71 -13.36 -12.34
C TYR A 98 -30.83 -11.85 -12.60
N ASP A 99 -30.09 -11.04 -11.86
CA ASP A 99 -30.17 -9.57 -11.93
C ASP A 99 -29.21 -8.95 -12.96
N ALA A 100 -28.38 -9.77 -13.62
CA ALA A 100 -27.40 -9.29 -14.59
C ALA A 100 -27.30 -10.24 -15.79
N ASP A 101 -27.32 -9.71 -17.01
CA ASP A 101 -27.12 -10.48 -18.24
C ASP A 101 -25.68 -10.99 -18.35
N GLY A 102 -25.38 -12.06 -17.61
CA GLY A 102 -24.04 -12.61 -17.48
C GLY A 102 -23.90 -13.79 -16.54
N VAL A 103 -22.69 -14.32 -16.48
CA VAL A 103 -22.34 -15.52 -15.73
C VAL A 103 -21.08 -15.26 -14.89
N CYS A 104 -21.07 -15.80 -13.69
CA CYS A 104 -20.00 -15.59 -12.72
C CYS A 104 -19.34 -16.92 -12.34
N PHE A 105 -18.05 -17.03 -12.59
CA PHE A 105 -17.24 -18.14 -12.13
C PHE A 105 -16.59 -17.73 -10.83
N THR A 106 -16.75 -18.51 -9.75
CA THR A 106 -16.15 -18.20 -8.46
C THR A 106 -15.23 -19.31 -8.00
N SER A 107 -14.06 -18.95 -7.49
CA SER A 107 -13.19 -19.86 -6.73
C SER A 107 -13.43 -19.63 -5.26
N CYS A 108 -13.86 -20.67 -4.55
CA CYS A 108 -14.23 -20.56 -3.15
C CYS A 108 -13.33 -21.42 -2.25
N SER A 109 -13.18 -20.99 -1.00
CA SER A 109 -12.57 -21.79 0.06
C SER A 109 -13.47 -21.79 1.29
N LEU A 110 -13.64 -22.98 1.87
CA LEU A 110 -14.30 -23.17 3.15
C LEU A 110 -13.23 -23.43 4.19
N ASP A 111 -13.21 -22.60 5.22
CA ASP A 111 -12.33 -22.81 6.33
C ASP A 111 -12.93 -23.82 7.32
N SER A 112 -12.35 -25.02 7.39
CA SER A 112 -12.85 -26.10 8.23
C SER A 112 -12.87 -25.80 9.73
N LEU A 113 -12.03 -24.89 10.23
CA LEU A 113 -12.01 -24.59 11.67
C LEU A 113 -12.99 -23.49 12.09
N SER A 114 -13.29 -22.53 11.21
CA SER A 114 -14.26 -21.46 11.52
C SER A 114 -15.63 -21.66 10.90
N GLY A 115 -15.73 -22.53 9.88
CA GLY A 115 -16.91 -22.65 9.03
C GLY A 115 -17.12 -21.47 8.10
N GLU A 116 -16.18 -20.51 8.03
CA GLU A 116 -16.30 -19.33 7.18
C GLU A 116 -16.06 -19.71 5.71
N PHE A 117 -17.05 -19.40 4.86
CA PHE A 117 -16.98 -19.54 3.42
C PHE A 117 -16.51 -18.23 2.80
N THR A 118 -15.44 -18.28 2.00
CA THR A 118 -14.87 -17.10 1.35
C THR A 118 -14.72 -17.29 -0.14
N VAL A 119 -15.17 -16.29 -0.90
CA VAL A 119 -14.91 -16.20 -2.35
C VAL A 119 -13.53 -15.58 -2.53
N GLU A 120 -12.59 -16.40 -3.00
CA GLU A 120 -11.19 -16.01 -3.20
C GLU A 120 -11.02 -15.20 -4.49
N LYS A 121 -11.64 -15.71 -5.57
CA LYS A 121 -11.58 -15.12 -6.91
C LYS A 121 -12.95 -15.21 -7.58
N ALA A 122 -13.24 -14.27 -8.45
CA ALA A 122 -14.40 -14.35 -9.31
C ALA A 122 -14.06 -13.80 -10.70
N VAL A 123 -14.63 -14.39 -11.75
CA VAL A 123 -14.60 -13.85 -13.12
C VAL A 123 -16.03 -13.73 -13.57
N PHE A 124 -16.44 -12.51 -13.84
CA PHE A 124 -17.78 -12.19 -14.32
C PHE A 124 -17.72 -11.89 -15.81
N PHE A 125 -18.50 -12.61 -16.60
CA PHE A 125 -18.68 -12.37 -18.03
C PHE A 125 -20.08 -11.81 -18.25
N SER A 126 -20.19 -10.64 -18.88
CA SER A 126 -21.48 -10.00 -19.14
C SER A 126 -21.54 -9.42 -20.53
N ALA A 127 -22.71 -9.49 -21.16
CA ALA A 127 -22.95 -8.79 -22.41
C ALA A 127 -23.05 -7.28 -22.13
N ASN A 128 -22.32 -6.47 -22.91
CA ASN A 128 -22.45 -5.03 -22.88
C ASN A 128 -23.62 -4.57 -23.75
N SER A 129 -23.89 -3.26 -23.75
CA SER A 129 -25.02 -2.67 -24.49
C SER A 129 -24.96 -2.85 -26.00
N VAL A 130 -23.81 -3.25 -26.55
CA VAL A 130 -23.58 -3.50 -27.99
C VAL A 130 -23.66 -5.01 -28.31
N GLY A 131 -23.90 -5.85 -27.31
CA GLY A 131 -23.94 -7.31 -27.44
C GLY A 131 -22.56 -7.97 -27.48
N ALA A 132 -21.48 -7.21 -27.28
CA ALA A 132 -20.14 -7.78 -27.09
C ALA A 132 -19.96 -8.23 -25.64
N LEU A 133 -19.17 -9.28 -25.42
CA LEU A 133 -18.95 -9.84 -24.10
C LEU A 133 -17.75 -9.17 -23.43
N ASP A 134 -17.92 -8.73 -22.19
CA ASP A 134 -16.84 -8.19 -21.37
C ASP A 134 -16.61 -9.08 -20.14
N SER A 135 -15.34 -9.23 -19.77
CA SER A 135 -14.91 -9.93 -18.57
C SER A 135 -14.46 -8.96 -17.48
N THR A 136 -14.77 -9.28 -16.24
CA THR A 136 -14.28 -8.58 -15.06
C THR A 136 -13.78 -9.57 -14.03
N THR A 137 -12.49 -9.50 -13.69
CA THR A 137 -11.87 -10.38 -12.71
C THR A 137 -11.75 -9.69 -11.36
N PHE A 138 -12.16 -10.40 -10.31
CA PHE A 138 -12.09 -10.00 -8.92
C PHE A 138 -11.20 -10.94 -8.11
N VAL A 139 -10.41 -10.38 -7.19
CA VAL A 139 -9.62 -11.13 -6.20
C VAL A 139 -9.87 -10.52 -4.82
N CYS A 140 -10.30 -11.33 -3.86
CA CYS A 140 -10.75 -10.87 -2.53
C CYS A 140 -11.78 -9.72 -2.62
N GLY A 141 -12.75 -9.84 -3.53
CA GLY A 141 -13.79 -8.82 -3.74
C GLY A 141 -13.32 -7.51 -4.40
N LYS A 142 -12.08 -7.44 -4.89
CA LYS A 142 -11.55 -6.26 -5.61
C LYS A 142 -11.37 -6.55 -7.07
N GLN A 143 -11.83 -5.65 -7.92
CA GLN A 143 -11.59 -5.72 -9.37
C GLN A 143 -10.09 -5.53 -9.66
N VAL A 144 -9.49 -6.49 -10.37
CA VAL A 144 -8.06 -6.52 -10.66
C VAL A 144 -7.73 -6.49 -12.16
N ALA A 145 -8.68 -6.89 -13.00
CA ALA A 145 -8.57 -6.89 -14.45
C ALA A 145 -9.97 -6.81 -15.09
N GLY A 146 -10.03 -6.30 -16.31
CA GLY A 146 -11.19 -6.40 -17.17
C GLY A 146 -10.74 -6.35 -18.63
N ALA A 147 -11.39 -7.13 -19.48
CA ALA A 147 -11.05 -7.28 -20.88
C ALA A 147 -12.29 -7.58 -21.72
N SER A 148 -12.30 -7.11 -22.96
CA SER A 148 -13.33 -7.51 -23.93
C SER A 148 -13.01 -8.92 -24.45
N VAL A 149 -14.04 -9.74 -24.61
CA VAL A 149 -13.97 -11.16 -24.95
C VAL A 149 -14.67 -11.35 -26.28
N THR A 150 -13.93 -11.62 -27.34
CA THR A 150 -14.49 -11.78 -28.69
C THR A 150 -14.69 -13.24 -29.04
N THR A 151 -13.81 -14.12 -28.55
CA THR A 151 -13.87 -15.57 -28.80
C THR A 151 -14.03 -16.35 -27.50
N ILE A 152 -14.57 -17.57 -27.59
CA ILE A 152 -14.65 -18.49 -26.44
C ILE A 152 -13.25 -18.77 -25.86
N GLN A 153 -12.23 -18.83 -26.73
CA GLN A 153 -10.85 -19.04 -26.31
C GLN A 153 -10.33 -17.90 -25.42
N ASP A 154 -10.75 -16.65 -25.66
CA ASP A 154 -10.43 -15.53 -24.79
C ASP A 154 -11.06 -15.68 -23.40
N ALA A 155 -12.29 -16.21 -23.34
CA ALA A 155 -12.98 -16.48 -22.07
C ALA A 155 -12.24 -17.57 -21.26
N ILE A 156 -11.87 -18.67 -21.92
CA ILE A 156 -11.09 -19.76 -21.33
C ILE A 156 -9.75 -19.22 -20.82
N THR A 157 -9.05 -18.44 -21.64
CA THR A 157 -7.76 -17.84 -21.28
C THR A 157 -7.90 -16.92 -20.07
N THR A 158 -8.91 -16.06 -20.05
CA THR A 158 -9.20 -15.15 -18.92
C THR A 158 -9.46 -15.94 -17.63
N LEU A 159 -10.23 -17.02 -17.72
CA LEU A 159 -10.56 -17.87 -16.58
C LEU A 159 -9.32 -18.62 -16.06
N GLN A 160 -8.46 -19.10 -16.96
CA GLN A 160 -7.18 -19.74 -16.63
C GLN A 160 -6.20 -18.75 -16.00
N GLU A 161 -6.06 -17.54 -16.54
CA GLU A 161 -5.25 -16.48 -15.95
C GLU A 161 -5.71 -16.18 -14.52
N ALA A 162 -7.02 -16.06 -14.31
CA ALA A 162 -7.60 -15.88 -12.97
C ALA A 162 -7.27 -17.07 -12.05
N HIS A 163 -7.34 -18.31 -12.54
CA HIS A 163 -6.93 -19.50 -11.80
C HIS A 163 -5.47 -19.42 -11.34
N ASP A 164 -4.57 -18.95 -12.21
CA ASP A 164 -3.14 -18.88 -11.93
C ASP A 164 -2.73 -17.67 -11.07
N MET A 165 -3.60 -16.67 -10.88
CA MET A 165 -3.30 -15.52 -10.02
C MET A 165 -3.01 -15.94 -8.57
N HIS A 166 -1.83 -15.62 -8.05
CA HIS A 166 -1.57 -15.86 -6.63
C HIS A 166 -2.20 -14.78 -5.75
N MET A 167 -2.81 -15.22 -4.64
CA MET A 167 -3.38 -14.30 -3.67
C MET A 167 -2.31 -13.79 -2.70
N CYS A 168 -2.44 -12.53 -2.31
CA CYS A 168 -1.63 -11.92 -1.28
C CYS A 168 -1.92 -12.57 0.07
N LYS A 169 -0.90 -13.06 0.79
CA LYS A 169 -1.05 -13.64 2.14
C LYS A 169 -1.48 -12.62 3.23
N GLY A 170 -1.53 -11.33 2.88
CA GLY A 170 -1.81 -10.26 3.83
C GLY A 170 -0.61 -9.89 4.70
N ALA A 171 -0.83 -8.92 5.60
CA ALA A 171 0.16 -8.42 6.54
C ALA A 171 0.30 -9.31 7.78
N ALA A 172 -0.78 -9.95 8.23
CA ALA A 172 -0.78 -10.88 9.36
C ALA A 172 -1.95 -11.85 9.25
N LEU A 173 -1.84 -13.00 9.90
CA LEU A 173 -2.99 -13.87 10.14
C LEU A 173 -3.80 -13.35 11.33
N ARG A 174 -5.11 -13.58 11.34
CA ARG A 174 -6.02 -13.23 12.43
C ARG A 174 -5.68 -13.99 13.72
N ALA A 175 -5.11 -15.18 13.58
CA ALA A 175 -4.50 -15.94 14.69
C ALA A 175 -3.33 -15.18 15.36
N GLU A 176 -2.63 -14.29 14.64
CA GLU A 176 -1.64 -13.38 15.21
C GLU A 176 -2.32 -12.19 15.92
N SER A 177 -3.33 -12.44 16.76
CA SER A 177 -4.15 -11.44 17.45
C SER A 177 -3.33 -10.39 18.22
N SER A 178 -2.16 -10.79 18.71
CA SER A 178 -1.21 -9.91 19.39
C SER A 178 -0.65 -8.78 18.50
N LEU A 179 -0.69 -8.91 17.17
CA LEU A 179 -0.26 -7.87 16.22
C LEU A 179 -1.36 -6.85 15.93
N THR A 180 -2.64 -7.22 16.08
CA THR A 180 -3.79 -6.39 15.74
C THR A 180 -4.41 -5.69 16.95
N THR A 181 -3.91 -5.95 18.16
CA THR A 181 -4.36 -5.30 19.39
C THR A 181 -3.61 -4.00 19.66
N ASN A 182 -4.26 -3.05 20.37
CA ASN A 182 -3.64 -1.80 20.84
C ASN A 182 -2.98 -0.95 19.74
N LEU A 183 -3.59 -0.95 18.54
CA LEU A 183 -3.13 -0.16 17.40
C LEU A 183 -3.40 1.33 17.62
N THR A 184 -2.61 2.17 16.96
CA THR A 184 -2.94 3.59 16.86
C THR A 184 -4.05 3.78 15.83
N ILE A 185 -4.91 4.79 16.00
CA ILE A 185 -6.01 5.10 15.05
C ILE A 185 -5.52 5.12 13.59
N LYS A 186 -4.36 5.75 13.33
CA LYS A 186 -3.74 5.77 11.99
C LYS A 186 -3.42 4.39 11.42
N LEU A 187 -2.97 3.44 12.26
CA LEU A 187 -2.58 2.11 11.82
C LEU A 187 -3.81 1.21 11.66
N GLN A 188 -4.82 1.40 12.51
CA GLN A 188 -6.13 0.75 12.37
C GLN A 188 -6.81 1.15 11.06
N GLY A 189 -6.78 2.43 10.69
CA GLY A 189 -7.31 2.90 9.40
C GLY A 189 -6.52 2.46 8.16
N GLN A 190 -5.36 1.81 8.33
CA GLN A 190 -4.55 1.29 7.23
C GLN A 190 -4.76 -0.21 7.00
N ILE A 191 -5.51 -0.88 7.87
CA ILE A 191 -5.75 -2.30 7.80
C ILE A 191 -7.23 -2.61 7.62
N LYS A 192 -7.50 -3.72 6.94
CA LYS A 192 -8.80 -4.36 6.84
C LYS A 192 -8.64 -5.83 7.18
N CYS A 193 -9.62 -6.41 7.88
CA CYS A 193 -9.64 -7.84 8.16
C CYS A 193 -10.58 -8.50 7.14
N GLU A 194 -10.06 -9.46 6.39
CA GLU A 194 -10.82 -10.24 5.41
C GLU A 194 -10.59 -11.72 5.71
N GLY A 195 -11.65 -12.41 6.11
CA GLY A 195 -11.59 -13.77 6.65
C GLY A 195 -10.54 -13.92 7.75
N ARG A 196 -9.49 -14.69 7.44
CA ARG A 196 -8.36 -15.01 8.33
C ARG A 196 -7.17 -14.09 8.22
N ALA A 197 -7.15 -13.17 7.28
CA ALA A 197 -5.97 -12.37 7.01
C ALA A 197 -6.25 -10.88 7.24
N VAL A 198 -5.21 -10.18 7.69
CA VAL A 198 -5.20 -8.74 7.88
C VAL A 198 -4.49 -8.17 6.67
N HIS A 199 -5.20 -7.43 5.84
CA HIS A 199 -4.65 -6.80 4.65
C HIS A 199 -4.48 -5.30 4.88
N SER A 200 -3.64 -4.67 4.06
CA SER A 200 -3.73 -3.22 3.92
C SER A 200 -5.04 -2.85 3.23
N THR A 201 -5.63 -1.71 3.58
CA THR A 201 -6.73 -1.11 2.82
C THR A 201 -6.39 -0.95 1.33
N ASN A 202 -5.12 -0.67 1.02
CA ASN A 202 -4.60 -0.50 -0.34
C ASN A 202 -4.08 -1.82 -0.97
N CYS A 203 -4.31 -2.98 -0.35
CA CYS A 203 -3.92 -4.26 -0.93
C CYS A 203 -4.84 -4.65 -2.09
N GLN A 204 -4.29 -4.98 -3.25
CA GLN A 204 -5.07 -5.41 -4.44
C GLN A 204 -5.43 -6.90 -4.45
N GLY A 205 -5.27 -7.62 -3.34
CA GLY A 205 -5.62 -9.05 -3.25
C GLY A 205 -4.65 -10.01 -3.96
N ARG A 206 -3.89 -9.57 -4.96
CA ARG A 206 -2.94 -10.42 -5.74
C ARG A 206 -1.46 -10.19 -5.45
N GLU A 207 -0.64 -11.18 -5.78
CA GLU A 207 0.83 -11.17 -5.74
C GLU A 207 1.43 -12.04 -6.85
N THR A 208 2.73 -11.85 -7.15
CA THR A 208 3.49 -12.58 -8.18
C THR A 208 3.89 -14.00 -7.79
N LYS A 209 3.94 -14.30 -6.50
CA LYS A 209 4.39 -15.60 -5.98
C LYS A 209 3.45 -16.09 -4.92
N GLU A 210 3.18 -17.40 -4.96
CA GLU A 210 2.36 -18.06 -3.96
C GLU A 210 2.88 -17.85 -2.53
N GLY A 211 1.96 -17.64 -1.59
CA GLY A 211 2.27 -17.48 -0.17
C GLY A 211 2.98 -16.16 0.19
N MET A 212 3.22 -15.27 -0.77
CA MET A 212 3.87 -13.99 -0.52
C MET A 212 2.86 -12.88 -0.22
N ALA A 213 3.28 -11.96 0.64
CA ALA A 213 2.56 -10.72 0.90
C ALA A 213 2.98 -9.63 -0.10
N CYS A 214 2.03 -8.81 -0.51
CA CYS A 214 2.33 -7.64 -1.32
C CYS A 214 3.16 -6.60 -0.60
N VAL A 215 3.83 -5.75 -1.38
CA VAL A 215 4.74 -4.72 -0.86
C VAL A 215 4.04 -3.87 0.20
N VAL A 216 2.79 -3.47 -0.05
CA VAL A 216 1.99 -2.68 0.91
C VAL A 216 1.73 -3.47 2.20
N CYS A 217 1.31 -4.74 2.09
CA CYS A 217 1.09 -5.61 3.25
C CYS A 217 2.38 -5.90 4.02
N LYS A 218 3.53 -6.01 3.34
CA LYS A 218 4.86 -6.13 3.97
C LYS A 218 5.19 -4.89 4.80
N TYR A 219 4.89 -3.68 4.32
CA TYR A 219 5.08 -2.46 5.09
C TYR A 219 4.15 -2.38 6.31
N VAL A 220 2.87 -2.74 6.14
CA VAL A 220 1.92 -2.85 7.24
C VAL A 220 2.40 -3.86 8.28
N ARG A 221 2.87 -5.06 7.87
CA ARG A 221 3.43 -6.06 8.79
C ARG A 221 4.59 -5.49 9.60
N LYS A 222 5.53 -4.80 8.95
CA LYS A 222 6.63 -4.11 9.64
C LYS A 222 6.14 -3.08 10.65
N ALA A 223 5.08 -2.32 10.32
CA ALA A 223 4.49 -1.35 11.23
C ALA A 223 3.81 -2.02 12.44
N LEU A 224 3.05 -3.09 12.23
CA LEU A 224 2.40 -3.89 13.28
C LEU A 224 3.44 -4.48 14.24
N VAL A 225 4.47 -5.15 13.72
CA VAL A 225 5.54 -5.75 14.53
C VAL A 225 6.29 -4.67 15.34
N ARG A 226 6.64 -3.54 14.72
CA ARG A 226 7.30 -2.42 15.42
C ARG A 226 6.41 -1.85 16.53
N ARG A 227 5.10 -1.74 16.30
CA ARG A 227 4.14 -1.26 17.31
C ARG A 227 4.08 -2.23 18.49
N GLN A 228 3.91 -3.52 18.21
CA GLN A 228 3.87 -4.56 19.23
C GLN A 228 5.16 -4.57 20.07
N TRP A 229 6.32 -4.48 19.43
CA TRP A 229 7.60 -4.43 20.14
C TRP A 229 7.75 -3.20 21.04
N ARG A 230 7.28 -2.02 20.61
CA ARG A 230 7.24 -0.81 21.47
C ARG A 230 6.32 -1.00 22.67
N LEU A 231 5.19 -1.69 22.50
CA LEU A 231 4.26 -1.99 23.60
C LEU A 231 4.87 -2.98 24.58
N LYS A 232 5.46 -4.07 24.09
CA LYS A 232 6.19 -5.05 24.91
C LYS A 232 7.32 -4.39 25.71
N ARG A 233 8.08 -3.46 25.12
CA ARG A 233 9.11 -2.69 25.88
C ARG A 233 8.53 -1.80 26.97
N ARG A 234 7.35 -1.20 26.75
CA ARG A 234 6.69 -0.39 27.77
C ARG A 234 6.15 -1.24 28.93
N GLN A 235 5.66 -2.43 28.63
CA GLN A 235 5.14 -3.38 29.63
C GLN A 235 6.28 -4.09 30.39
N GLY A 236 7.27 -4.62 29.67
CA GLY A 236 8.44 -5.31 30.25
C GLY A 236 9.41 -4.37 30.97
N GLY A 237 9.39 -3.08 30.68
CA GLY A 237 10.09 -2.09 31.49
C GLY A 237 9.51 -1.94 32.90
N SER A 238 8.26 -2.36 33.15
CA SER A 238 7.57 -2.12 34.42
C SER A 238 8.14 -2.88 35.62
N LEU A 239 8.90 -3.95 35.43
CA LEU A 239 9.51 -4.72 36.53
C LEU A 239 10.86 -4.16 37.00
N ASN A 240 11.54 -3.33 36.19
CA ASN A 240 12.79 -2.64 36.58
C ASN A 240 12.72 -1.10 36.45
N SER A 241 11.53 -0.52 36.24
CA SER A 241 11.34 0.92 35.97
C SER A 241 10.72 1.68 37.16
N HIS A 242 11.43 1.72 38.28
CA HIS A 242 11.22 2.83 39.22
C HIS A 242 11.96 4.12 38.78
N ASN A 243 13.00 4.02 37.93
CA ASN A 243 13.84 5.18 37.60
C ASN A 243 13.61 5.83 36.22
N VAL A 244 13.03 5.15 35.22
CA VAL A 244 12.86 5.72 33.86
C VAL A 244 11.45 6.28 33.62
N SER A 245 10.42 5.73 34.29
CA SER A 245 9.05 6.25 34.17
C SER A 245 8.88 7.65 34.78
N SER A 246 9.70 8.00 35.78
CA SER A 246 9.70 9.33 36.43
C SER A 246 10.13 10.44 35.45
N LEU A 247 11.10 10.18 34.57
CA LEU A 247 11.62 11.15 33.61
C LEU A 247 10.62 11.47 32.49
N CYS A 248 9.92 10.48 31.93
CA CYS A 248 8.88 10.71 30.92
C CYS A 248 7.60 11.31 31.52
N ARG A 249 7.18 10.88 32.72
CA ARG A 249 6.09 11.53 33.46
C ARG A 249 6.42 12.99 33.77
N SER A 250 7.68 13.30 34.09
CA SER A 250 8.10 14.69 34.36
C SER A 250 7.99 15.59 33.13
N ARG A 251 8.32 15.12 31.91
CA ARG A 251 8.26 15.96 30.70
C ARG A 251 6.83 16.23 30.25
N VAL A 252 5.96 15.22 30.27
CA VAL A 252 4.54 15.39 29.93
C VAL A 252 3.84 16.23 31.01
N SER A 253 4.10 15.96 32.28
CA SER A 253 3.58 16.76 33.41
C SER A 253 4.04 18.22 33.33
N LYS A 254 5.31 18.49 33.06
CA LYS A 254 5.82 19.86 32.86
C LYS A 254 5.16 20.57 31.68
N LYS A 255 4.94 19.87 30.56
CA LYS A 255 4.21 20.45 29.41
C LYS A 255 2.73 20.72 29.73
N LEU A 256 2.08 19.80 30.44
CA LEU A 256 0.70 20.00 30.89
C LEU A 256 0.60 21.20 31.83
N GLN A 257 1.48 21.28 32.83
CA GLN A 257 1.53 22.37 33.80
C GLN A 257 1.84 23.71 33.14
N ALA A 258 2.76 23.74 32.16
CA ALA A 258 3.01 24.93 31.36
C ALA A 258 1.78 25.36 30.54
N CYS A 259 1.05 24.40 29.98
CA CYS A 259 -0.20 24.64 29.26
C CYS A 259 -1.28 25.18 30.21
N THR A 260 -1.47 24.58 31.39
CA THR A 260 -2.40 25.05 32.41
C THR A 260 -2.11 26.49 32.84
N ARG A 261 -0.83 26.82 33.08
CA ARG A 261 -0.41 28.20 33.42
C ARG A 261 -0.68 29.18 32.26
N ARG A 262 -0.47 28.75 31.01
CA ARG A 262 -0.76 29.58 29.84
C ARG A 262 -2.27 29.83 29.70
N ASN A 263 -3.10 28.81 29.91
CA ASN A 263 -4.55 28.93 29.88
C ASN A 263 -5.06 29.84 31.01
N GLN A 264 -4.54 29.71 32.24
CA GLN A 264 -4.88 30.64 33.33
C GLN A 264 -4.55 32.09 32.98
N ARG A 265 -3.38 32.36 32.38
CA ARG A 265 -3.03 33.72 31.92
C ARG A 265 -3.95 34.22 30.83
N LEU A 266 -4.41 33.34 29.93
CA LEU A 266 -5.36 33.71 28.89
C LEU A 266 -6.73 34.04 29.47
N LEU A 267 -7.22 33.25 30.44
CA LEU A 267 -8.48 33.54 31.14
C LEU A 267 -8.46 34.91 31.83
N LEU A 268 -7.39 35.22 32.57
CA LEU A 268 -7.23 36.54 33.18
C LEU A 268 -7.24 37.69 32.16
N LYS A 269 -6.67 37.47 30.97
CA LYS A 269 -6.72 38.46 29.88
C LYS A 269 -8.14 38.62 29.33
N VAL A 270 -8.88 37.53 29.16
CA VAL A 270 -10.28 37.55 28.75
C VAL A 270 -11.13 38.33 29.76
N ASP A 271 -10.94 38.08 31.06
CA ASP A 271 -11.67 38.79 32.11
C ASP A 271 -11.38 40.30 32.09
N LYS A 272 -10.11 40.68 31.91
CA LYS A 272 -9.70 42.09 31.79
C LYS A 272 -10.32 42.76 30.56
N LEU A 273 -10.35 42.08 29.42
CA LEU A 273 -10.99 42.58 28.20
C LEU A 273 -12.50 42.73 28.38
N THR A 274 -13.16 41.77 29.03
CA THR A 274 -14.59 41.84 29.35
C THR A 274 -14.91 43.05 30.23
N LEU A 275 -14.07 43.35 31.23
CA LEU A 275 -14.22 44.56 32.06
C LEU A 275 -14.03 45.85 31.26
N HIS A 276 -13.03 45.92 30.38
CA HIS A 276 -12.82 47.07 29.50
C HIS A 276 -14.02 47.31 28.56
N ILE A 277 -14.57 46.24 27.97
CA ILE A 277 -15.76 46.34 27.11
C ILE A 277 -16.95 46.89 27.90
N LYS A 278 -17.17 46.42 29.15
CA LYS A 278 -18.25 46.94 30.01
C LYS A 278 -18.06 48.43 30.31
N LYS A 279 -16.83 48.85 30.63
CA LYS A 279 -16.50 50.26 30.88
C LYS A 279 -16.79 51.14 29.65
N ILE A 280 -16.27 50.76 28.48
CA ILE A 280 -16.52 51.50 27.22
C ILE A 280 -18.02 51.59 26.94
N LYS A 281 -18.78 50.49 27.11
CA LYS A 281 -20.24 50.51 26.95
C LYS A 281 -20.91 51.53 27.87
N SER A 282 -20.54 51.56 29.16
CA SER A 282 -21.10 52.52 30.12
C SER A 282 -20.77 53.98 29.77
N GLU A 283 -19.54 54.24 29.30
CA GLU A 283 -19.10 55.55 28.84
C GLU A 283 -19.88 55.99 27.59
N CYS A 284 -20.05 55.09 26.61
CA CYS A 284 -20.85 55.34 25.41
C CYS A 284 -22.33 55.62 25.73
N THR A 285 -22.93 54.90 26.68
CA THR A 285 -24.32 55.19 27.10
C THR A 285 -24.45 56.53 27.79
N ALA A 286 -23.46 56.92 28.61
CA ALA A 286 -23.46 58.21 29.29
C ALA A 286 -23.26 59.38 28.31
N THR A 287 -22.39 59.23 27.31
CA THR A 287 -22.21 60.25 26.26
C THR A 287 -23.44 60.35 25.35
N ALA A 288 -24.06 59.24 24.97
CA ALA A 288 -25.31 59.22 24.21
C ALA A 288 -26.44 59.97 24.94
N GLY A 289 -26.61 59.74 26.25
CA GLY A 289 -27.60 60.48 27.07
C GLY A 289 -27.34 61.99 27.11
N LYS A 290 -26.07 62.41 27.23
CA LYS A 290 -25.69 63.84 27.18
C LYS A 290 -25.95 64.49 25.82
N VAL A 291 -25.79 63.75 24.73
CA VAL A 291 -26.07 64.24 23.37
C VAL A 291 -27.57 64.39 23.14
N LEU A 292 -28.37 63.43 23.62
CA LEU A 292 -29.84 63.49 23.51
C LEU A 292 -30.44 64.62 24.36
N ALA A 293 -29.94 64.86 25.58
CA ALA A 293 -30.43 65.93 26.45
C ALA A 293 -30.11 67.37 25.96
N LYS A 294 -29.26 67.51 24.92
CA LYS A 294 -28.90 68.79 24.30
C LYS A 294 -29.74 69.10 23.04
N ARG A 295 -30.60 68.19 22.61
CA ARG A 295 -31.55 68.39 21.51
C ARG A 295 -32.92 68.70 22.09
#